data_AF-A0A953CDI3-F1
#
_entry.id   AF-A0A953CDI3-F1
#
_cell.length_a   1.000
_cell.length_b   1.000
_cell.length_c   1.000
_cell.angle_alpha   90.00
_cell.angle_beta   90.00
_cell.angle_gamma   90.00
#
_symmetry.space_group_name_H-M   'P 1'
#
loop_
_entity.id
_entity.type
_entity.pdbx_description
1 polymer ?
#
loop_
_entity_poly.entity_id
_entity_poly.type
_entity_poly.pdbx_seq_one_letter_code
_entity_poly.pdbx_strand_id
1 'polypeptide(L)'
;MTSAFDNLSGPGKPLKPEPPDAVEFAGLRRSANRYIVFQLLPHTLGLGPEVWRVMAKCHDIRNRGEYEGDLEVAERLVTDLIDACSAVARRLDRLVEL
;
A
#
# COMPACT_ATOMS: atom_id res chain seq x y z
N MET A 1 31.20 -6.76 21.79
CA MET A 1 30.07 -7.54 21.24
C MET A 1 30.19 -7.47 19.73
N THR A 2 30.26 -8.60 19.04
CA THR A 2 30.14 -8.63 17.56
C THR A 2 28.79 -8.03 17.18
N SER A 3 28.78 -7.13 16.21
CA SER A 3 27.56 -6.50 15.75
C SER A 3 26.71 -7.51 14.97
N ALA A 4 25.39 -7.32 14.93
CA ALA A 4 24.53 -8.17 14.10
C ALA A 4 24.94 -8.16 12.61
N PHE A 5 25.60 -7.09 12.15
CA PHE A 5 26.12 -6.96 10.79
C PHE A 5 27.26 -7.94 10.49
N ASP A 6 28.09 -8.29 11.47
CA ASP A 6 29.21 -9.22 11.29
C ASP A 6 28.72 -10.65 10.96
N ASN A 7 27.47 -10.96 11.33
CA ASN A 7 26.82 -12.26 11.09
C ASN A 7 26.09 -12.34 9.73
N LEU A 8 25.97 -11.23 8.99
CA LEU A 8 25.27 -11.18 7.70
C LEU A 8 26.21 -11.35 6.49
N SER A 9 27.52 -11.37 6.71
CA SER A 9 28.54 -11.65 5.70
C SER A 9 28.82 -13.15 5.56
N GLY A 10 28.89 -13.64 4.32
CA GLY A 10 29.41 -14.99 4.03
C GLY A 10 30.92 -15.10 4.36
N PRO A 11 31.48 -16.32 4.46
CA PRO A 11 32.89 -16.52 4.79
C PRO A 11 33.83 -15.71 3.89
N GLY A 12 34.62 -14.81 4.48
CA GLY A 12 35.67 -14.06 3.79
C GLY A 12 35.24 -12.80 3.03
N LYS A 13 33.97 -12.36 3.11
CA LYS A 13 33.51 -11.08 2.52
C LYS A 13 32.73 -10.26 3.55
N PRO A 14 33.40 -9.51 4.45
CA PRO A 14 32.70 -8.63 5.38
C PRO A 14 31.89 -7.59 4.62
N LEU A 15 30.65 -7.34 5.06
CA LEU A 15 29.82 -6.29 4.49
C LEU A 15 30.48 -4.94 4.75
N LYS A 16 30.68 -4.14 3.70
CA LYS A 16 31.18 -2.78 3.83
C LYS A 16 30.00 -1.85 4.16
N PRO A 17 30.04 -1.07 5.25
CA PRO A 17 29.03 -0.06 5.50
C PRO A 17 29.12 1.05 4.44
N GLU A 18 28.01 1.31 3.76
CA GLU A 18 27.86 2.41 2.82
C GLU A 18 27.15 3.58 3.51
N PRO A 19 27.55 4.85 3.27
CA PRO A 19 26.79 5.99 3.75
C PRO A 19 25.37 5.99 3.14
N PRO A 20 24.35 6.47 3.87
CA PRO A 20 22.99 6.54 3.34
C PRO A 20 22.91 7.39 2.07
N ASP A 21 22.34 6.82 1.00
CA ASP A 21 22.02 7.58 -0.21
C ASP A 21 20.63 8.24 -0.11
N ALA A 22 20.58 9.54 -0.43
CA ALA A 22 19.36 10.33 -0.30
C ALA A 22 18.27 9.88 -1.30
N VAL A 23 18.66 9.42 -2.48
CA VAL A 23 17.72 8.96 -3.53
C VAL A 23 17.15 7.60 -3.15
N GLU A 24 17.98 6.68 -2.67
CA GLU A 24 17.55 5.38 -2.14
C GLU A 24 16.60 5.55 -0.96
N PHE A 25 16.97 6.40 0.01
CA PHE A 25 16.12 6.68 1.16
C PHE A 25 14.79 7.32 0.77
N ALA A 26 14.80 8.27 -0.17
CA ALA A 26 13.58 8.86 -0.71
C ALA A 26 12.72 7.82 -1.45
N GLY A 27 13.34 6.91 -2.19
CA GLY A 27 12.68 5.77 -2.85
C GLY A 27 12.01 4.84 -1.85
N LEU A 28 12.70 4.47 -0.77
CA LEU A 28 12.16 3.65 0.32
C LEU A 28 10.96 4.33 1.00
N ARG A 29 11.11 5.62 1.37
CA ARG A 29 10.01 6.40 1.97
C ARG A 29 8.81 6.54 1.04
N ARG A 30 9.03 6.77 -0.25
CA ARG A 30 7.96 6.82 -1.25
C ARG A 30 7.26 5.46 -1.33
N SER A 31 8.02 4.37 -1.29
CA SER A 31 7.48 3.02 -1.37
C SER A 31 6.57 2.69 -0.20
N ALA A 32 6.96 3.08 1.01
CA ALA A 32 6.14 2.91 2.21
C ALA A 32 4.82 3.70 2.16
N ASN A 33 4.76 4.78 1.38
CA ASN A 33 3.57 5.63 1.23
C ASN A 33 2.73 5.32 -0.03
N ARG A 34 3.00 4.21 -0.75
CA ARG A 34 2.25 3.86 -1.97
C ARG A 34 1.01 3.04 -1.68
N TYR A 35 -0.12 3.44 -2.28
CA TYR A 35 -1.36 2.65 -2.34
C TYR A 35 -1.34 1.71 -3.55
N ILE A 36 -0.45 0.72 -3.51
CA ILE A 36 0.02 -0.03 -4.69
C ILE A 36 -1.13 -0.63 -5.52
N VAL A 37 -2.19 -1.12 -4.88
CA VAL A 37 -3.25 -1.87 -5.59
C VAL A 37 -4.31 -0.99 -6.27
N PHE A 38 -4.52 0.25 -5.82
CA PHE A 38 -5.62 1.09 -6.33
C PHE A 38 -5.17 2.23 -7.26
N GLN A 39 -3.86 2.48 -7.37
CA GLN A 39 -3.31 3.52 -8.26
C GLN A 39 -3.55 3.28 -9.75
N LEU A 40 -3.90 2.05 -10.14
CA LEU A 40 -4.22 1.71 -11.52
C LEU A 40 -5.67 2.01 -11.90
N LEU A 41 -6.59 2.18 -10.93
CA LEU A 41 -8.02 2.42 -11.21
C LEU A 41 -8.31 3.62 -12.12
N PRO A 42 -7.58 4.75 -12.04
CA PRO A 42 -7.74 5.84 -13.01
C PRO A 42 -7.38 5.45 -14.44
N HIS A 43 -6.39 4.58 -14.61
CA HIS A 43 -5.85 4.19 -15.91
C HIS A 43 -6.62 3.02 -16.53
N THR A 44 -7.14 2.09 -15.73
CA THR A 44 -7.84 0.89 -16.21
C THR A 44 -9.35 1.09 -16.27
N LEU A 45 -9.94 1.72 -15.25
CA LEU A 45 -11.40 1.87 -15.12
C LEU A 45 -11.85 3.33 -15.25
N GLY A 46 -10.94 4.30 -15.37
CA GLY A 46 -11.30 5.72 -15.41
C GLY A 46 -11.95 6.21 -14.12
N LEU A 47 -11.59 5.62 -12.98
CA LEU A 47 -12.09 5.99 -11.65
C LEU A 47 -11.08 6.88 -10.93
N GLY A 48 -11.54 8.04 -10.46
CA GLY A 48 -10.68 9.07 -9.90
C GLY A 48 -10.29 8.82 -8.43
N PRO A 49 -9.57 9.80 -7.82
CA PRO A 49 -9.13 9.75 -6.44
C PRO A 49 -10.24 9.60 -5.40
N GLU A 50 -11.46 9.99 -5.72
CA GLU A 50 -12.64 9.80 -4.89
C GLU A 50 -12.95 8.32 -4.60
N VAL A 51 -12.63 7.40 -5.52
CA VAL A 51 -12.85 5.97 -5.32
C VAL A 51 -11.63 5.31 -4.68
N TRP A 52 -10.46 5.46 -5.30
CA TRP A 52 -9.29 4.69 -4.90
C TRP A 52 -8.75 5.07 -3.52
N ARG A 53 -8.94 6.31 -3.07
CA ARG A 53 -8.52 6.74 -1.72
C ARG A 53 -9.36 6.10 -0.62
N VAL A 54 -10.66 5.91 -0.85
CA VAL A 54 -11.54 5.24 0.12
C VAL A 54 -11.13 3.79 0.30
N MET A 55 -10.92 3.07 -0.81
CA MET A 55 -10.47 1.68 -0.79
C MET A 55 -9.10 1.53 -0.13
N ALA A 56 -8.17 2.44 -0.43
CA ALA A 56 -6.85 2.51 0.18
C ALA A 56 -6.91 2.72 1.71
N LYS A 57 -7.74 3.66 2.17
CA LYS A 57 -7.92 3.93 3.60
C LYS A 57 -8.51 2.72 4.33
N CYS A 58 -9.50 2.05 3.73
CA CYS A 58 -10.10 0.85 4.30
C CYS A 58 -9.10 -0.31 4.38
N HIS A 59 -8.25 -0.47 3.36
CA HIS A 59 -7.17 -1.46 3.37
C HIS A 59 -6.16 -1.20 4.50
N ASP A 60 -5.74 0.04 4.72
CA ASP A 60 -4.83 0.40 5.82
C ASP A 60 -5.46 0.13 7.19
N ILE A 61 -6.74 0.46 7.37
CA ILE A 61 -7.48 0.20 8.63
C ILE A 61 -7.60 -1.30 8.88
N ARG A 62 -7.95 -2.10 7.85
CA ARG A 62 -8.00 -3.56 7.97
C ARG A 62 -6.65 -4.13 8.35
N ASN A 63 -5.56 -3.65 7.75
CA ASN A 63 -4.22 -4.11 8.09
C ASN A 63 -3.85 -3.74 9.51
N ARG A 64 -4.15 -2.53 9.96
CA ARG A 64 -3.94 -2.12 11.35
C ARG A 64 -4.73 -2.99 12.32
N GLY A 65 -6.00 -3.23 12.05
CA GLY A 65 -6.84 -4.09 12.87
C GLY A 65 -6.28 -5.52 13.00
N GLU A 66 -5.79 -6.10 11.91
CA GLU A 66 -5.24 -7.46 11.94
C GLU A 66 -3.84 -7.56 12.54
N TYR A 67 -2.97 -6.60 12.26
CA TYR A 67 -1.56 -6.67 12.66
C TYR A 67 -1.29 -5.99 14.02
N GLU A 68 -2.08 -4.98 14.38
CA GLU A 68 -1.88 -4.17 15.60
C GLU A 68 -3.04 -4.33 16.61
N GLY A 69 -4.15 -4.97 16.23
CA GLY A 69 -5.29 -5.24 17.11
C GLY A 69 -6.22 -4.05 17.34
N ASP A 70 -6.00 -2.93 16.63
CA ASP A 70 -6.78 -1.70 16.74
C ASP A 70 -7.72 -1.53 15.53
N LEU A 71 -9.01 -1.77 15.74
CA LEU A 71 -10.05 -1.67 14.73
C LEU A 71 -11.06 -0.58 15.10
N GLU A 72 -10.72 0.66 14.79
CA GLU A 72 -11.64 1.79 14.84
C GLU A 72 -12.27 2.04 13.46
N VAL A 73 -13.55 1.72 13.31
CA VAL A 73 -14.30 1.87 12.04
C VAL A 73 -15.55 2.71 12.27
N ALA A 74 -15.64 3.83 11.56
CA ALA A 74 -16.85 4.65 11.53
C ALA A 74 -17.87 4.09 10.52
N GLU A 75 -19.16 4.12 10.86
CA GLU A 75 -20.25 3.71 9.96
C GLU A 75 -20.20 4.44 8.61
N ARG A 76 -19.89 5.74 8.64
CA ARG A 76 -19.73 6.55 7.43
C ARG A 76 -18.69 5.98 6.46
N LEU A 77 -17.58 5.49 6.99
CA LEU A 77 -16.51 4.90 6.18
C LEU A 77 -16.98 3.62 5.50
N VAL A 78 -17.83 2.83 6.16
CA VAL A 78 -18.42 1.61 5.60
C VAL A 78 -19.35 1.96 4.44
N THR A 79 -20.20 2.99 4.60
CA THR A 79 -21.05 3.49 3.52
C THR A 79 -20.22 3.95 2.31
N ASP A 80 -19.20 4.77 2.56
CA ASP A 80 -18.33 5.28 1.49
C ASP A 80 -17.58 4.13 0.78
N LEU A 81 -17.19 3.07 1.51
CA LEU A 81 -16.58 1.87 0.94
C LEU A 81 -17.54 1.10 0.04
N ILE A 82 -18.80 0.92 0.44
CA ILE A 82 -19.83 0.25 -0.37
C ILE A 82 -20.05 1.03 -1.67
N ASP A 83 -20.12 2.36 -1.61
CA ASP A 83 -20.29 3.21 -2.79
C ASP A 83 -19.09 3.14 -3.73
N ALA A 84 -17.88 3.16 -3.18
CA ALA A 84 -16.63 3.00 -3.94
C ALA A 84 -16.57 1.64 -4.65
N CYS A 85 -16.85 0.54 -3.95
CA CYS A 85 -16.92 -0.80 -4.52
C CYS A 85 -17.99 -0.90 -5.61
N SER A 86 -19.16 -0.29 -5.39
CA SER A 86 -20.24 -0.25 -6.39
C SER A 86 -19.83 0.50 -7.66
N ALA A 87 -19.02 1.57 -7.53
CA ALA A 87 -18.48 2.29 -8.68
C ALA A 87 -17.49 1.44 -9.49
N VAL A 88 -16.66 0.64 -8.80
CA VAL A 88 -15.76 -0.33 -9.45
C VAL A 88 -16.55 -1.41 -10.18
N ALA A 89 -17.55 -2.03 -9.54
CA ALA A 89 -18.38 -3.07 -10.13
C ALA A 89 -19.04 -2.59 -11.44
N ARG A 90 -19.69 -1.42 -11.43
CA ARG A 90 -20.31 -0.83 -12.63
C ARG A 90 -19.33 -0.58 -13.78
N ARG A 91 -18.05 -0.33 -13.48
CA ARG A 91 -17.01 -0.15 -14.52
C ARG A 91 -16.55 -1.49 -15.08
N LEU A 92 -16.46 -2.51 -14.24
CA LEU A 92 -16.11 -3.87 -14.63
C LEU A 92 -17.21 -4.50 -15.50
N ASP A 93 -18.49 -4.34 -15.14
CA ASP A 93 -19.61 -4.89 -15.92
C ASP A 93 -19.56 -4.40 -17.37
N ARG A 94 -19.26 -3.11 -17.58
CA ARG A 94 -19.09 -2.53 -18.93
C ARG A 94 -17.93 -3.10 -19.74
N LEU A 95 -16.92 -3.69 -19.09
CA LEU A 95 -15.83 -4.37 -19.78
C LEU A 95 -16.19 -5.80 -20.18
N VAL A 96 -17.11 -6.44 -19.45
CA VAL A 96 -17.57 -7.81 -19.70
C VAL A 96 -18.61 -7.84 -20.83
N GLU A 97 -19.31 -6.73 -21.07
CA GLU A 97 -20.26 -6.55 -22.19
C GLU A 97 -19.61 -6.22 -23.55
N LEU A 98 -18.27 -6.08 -23.61
CA LEU A 98 -17.48 -5.83 -24.83
C LEU A 98 -16.91 -7.13 -25.40
#